data_AF-A0A0G1XL11-F1
#
_entry.id   AF-A0A0G1XL11-F1
#
_cell.length_a   1.000
_cell.length_b   1.000
_cell.length_c   1.000
_cell.angle_alpha   90.00
_cell.angle_beta   90.00
_cell.angle_gamma   90.00
#
_symmetry.space_group_name_H-M   'P 1'
#
loop_
_entity.id
_entity.type
_entity.pdbx_description
1 polymer ?
#
loop_
_entity_poly.entity_id
_entity_poly.type
_entity_poly.pdbx_seq_one_letter_code
_entity_poly.pdbx_strand_id
1 'polypeptide(L)'
;MPTPVHVTSPTILVPSVSVNPFSEDTEVLLANVPFTSQAPFGNWDDDRQQDGCEEATSLMAVSWARRQTFTPAQALQSIHDASKYQQDTYGEYRDVSAADTVVRIIQGFFGYSFARFQPDITISDIVNELSRGNLVITPVNGQLLGNPYFTPPGPERHMVVIRGYDPEKQEFITNDPGTKRGLLYRYPQDTLYTALRDYHTGYHIPIPEVKKNMIVVSPLP
;
A
#
# COMPACT_ATOMS: atom_id res chain seq x y z
N MET A 1 -68.34 17.07 15.71
CA MET A 1 -66.86 17.04 15.79
C MET A 1 -66.39 15.77 15.10
N PRO A 2 -65.56 15.83 14.05
CA PRO A 2 -65.10 14.62 13.37
C PRO A 2 -63.95 13.97 14.14
N THR A 3 -64.02 12.64 14.27
CA THR A 3 -63.04 11.77 14.93
C THR A 3 -61.77 11.65 14.06
N PRO A 4 -60.55 11.61 14.63
CA PRO A 4 -59.34 11.44 13.85
C PRO A 4 -59.25 10.00 13.33
N VAL A 5 -59.07 9.84 12.02
CA VAL A 5 -58.74 8.56 11.40
C VAL A 5 -57.22 8.36 11.53
N HIS A 6 -56.81 7.35 12.29
CA HIS A 6 -55.42 6.93 12.34
C HIS A 6 -55.03 6.23 11.03
N VAL A 7 -54.21 6.89 10.23
CA VAL A 7 -53.56 6.28 9.06
C VAL A 7 -52.32 5.52 9.54
N THR A 8 -52.35 4.20 9.51
CA THR A 8 -51.18 3.37 9.76
C THR A 8 -50.33 3.31 8.51
N SER A 9 -49.11 3.84 8.57
CA SER A 9 -48.11 3.72 7.49
C SER A 9 -47.69 2.26 7.31
N PRO A 10 -47.48 1.78 6.07
CA PRO A 10 -47.03 0.41 5.84
C PRO A 10 -45.56 0.26 6.23
N THR A 11 -45.26 -0.71 7.08
CA THR A 11 -43.90 -1.14 7.41
C THR A 11 -43.29 -1.82 6.19
N ILE A 12 -42.32 -1.16 5.55
CA ILE A 12 -41.51 -1.78 4.50
C ILE A 12 -40.54 -2.75 5.18
N LEU A 13 -40.73 -4.05 4.98
CA LEU A 13 -39.77 -5.08 5.36
C LEU A 13 -38.56 -4.97 4.43
N VAL A 14 -37.50 -4.32 4.91
CA VAL A 14 -36.20 -4.34 4.23
C VAL A 14 -35.59 -5.73 4.48
N PRO A 15 -35.27 -6.52 3.44
CA PRO A 15 -34.60 -7.78 3.65
C PRO A 15 -33.24 -7.51 4.29
N SER A 16 -33.02 -8.10 5.47
CA SER A 16 -31.72 -8.10 6.14
C SER A 16 -30.77 -8.93 5.28
N VAL A 17 -29.91 -8.26 4.52
CA VAL A 17 -28.76 -8.91 3.89
C VAL A 17 -27.88 -9.44 5.04
N SER A 18 -27.84 -10.76 5.19
CA SER A 18 -26.93 -11.41 6.12
C SER A 18 -25.50 -11.22 5.62
N VAL A 19 -24.85 -10.16 6.07
CA VAL A 19 -23.40 -10.02 5.95
C VAL A 19 -22.82 -11.13 6.81
N ASN A 20 -22.25 -12.15 6.18
CA ASN A 20 -21.61 -13.23 6.91
C ASN A 20 -20.47 -12.59 7.74
N PRO A 21 -20.45 -12.73 9.08
CA PRO A 21 -19.37 -12.18 9.87
C PRO A 21 -18.07 -12.85 9.42
N PHE A 22 -17.13 -12.03 8.96
CA PHE A 22 -15.77 -12.43 8.60
C PHE A 22 -15.16 -13.22 9.76
N SER A 23 -14.52 -14.36 9.47
CA SER A 23 -13.74 -15.09 10.45
C SER A 23 -12.35 -14.46 10.50
N GLU A 24 -12.04 -13.76 11.59
CA GLU A 24 -10.71 -13.20 11.85
C GLU A 24 -9.60 -14.26 11.86
N ASP A 25 -9.96 -15.54 11.88
CA ASP A 25 -9.03 -16.68 11.97
C ASP A 25 -8.57 -17.24 10.61
N THR A 26 -8.98 -16.64 9.48
CA THR A 26 -8.59 -17.15 8.15
C THR A 26 -7.42 -16.37 7.57
N GLU A 27 -6.35 -17.07 7.15
CA GLU A 27 -5.25 -16.45 6.39
C GLU A 27 -5.81 -15.81 5.11
N VAL A 28 -5.45 -14.54 4.91
CA VAL A 28 -5.77 -13.79 3.70
C VAL A 28 -4.50 -13.65 2.89
N LEU A 29 -4.55 -14.04 1.62
CA LEU A 29 -3.43 -13.84 0.68
C LEU A 29 -3.96 -13.49 -0.71
N LEU A 30 -3.65 -12.28 -1.15
CA LEU A 30 -3.93 -11.84 -2.51
C LEU A 30 -2.86 -12.42 -3.45
N ALA A 31 -3.26 -13.38 -4.27
CA ALA A 31 -2.39 -14.05 -5.24
C ALA A 31 -2.01 -13.12 -6.42
N ASN A 32 -1.01 -13.54 -7.19
CA ASN A 32 -0.62 -12.91 -8.46
C ASN A 32 -0.22 -11.42 -8.39
N VAL A 33 0.20 -10.92 -7.22
CA VAL A 33 0.83 -9.59 -7.13
C VAL A 33 2.24 -9.69 -7.72
N PRO A 34 2.54 -9.01 -8.84
CA PRO A 34 3.88 -9.04 -9.42
C PRO A 34 4.88 -8.37 -8.47
N PHE A 35 6.15 -8.71 -8.62
CA PHE A 35 7.20 -8.22 -7.73
C PHE A 35 8.36 -7.60 -8.50
N THR A 36 8.86 -6.47 -8.00
CA THR A 36 10.15 -5.91 -8.35
C THR A 36 10.85 -5.35 -7.12
N SER A 37 12.18 -5.43 -7.10
CA SER A 37 13.01 -4.55 -6.30
C SER A 37 12.94 -3.13 -6.87
N GLN A 38 13.05 -2.10 -6.04
CA GLN A 38 13.16 -0.70 -6.48
C GLN A 38 14.43 -0.44 -7.31
N ALA A 39 15.44 -1.29 -7.12
CA ALA A 39 16.55 -1.46 -8.05
C ALA A 39 16.39 -2.82 -8.78
N PRO A 40 15.67 -2.89 -9.92
CA PRO A 40 15.34 -4.17 -10.57
C PRO A 40 16.55 -5.02 -10.97
N PHE A 41 17.68 -4.37 -11.27
CA PHE A 41 18.97 -5.00 -11.56
C PHE A 41 20.03 -4.77 -10.48
N GLY A 42 19.64 -4.20 -9.34
CA GLY A 42 20.53 -3.95 -8.20
C GLY A 42 21.48 -2.75 -8.37
N ASN A 43 21.15 -1.78 -9.22
CA ASN A 43 21.91 -0.54 -9.34
C ASN A 43 21.45 0.49 -8.28
N TRP A 44 22.00 0.38 -7.09
CA TRP A 44 21.70 1.27 -5.95
C TRP A 44 22.43 2.62 -6.01
N ASP A 45 23.33 2.82 -6.98
CA ASP A 45 24.02 4.09 -7.19
C ASP A 45 23.18 5.10 -8.01
N ASP A 46 22.03 4.69 -8.54
CA ASP A 46 21.09 5.55 -9.25
C ASP A 46 20.00 6.03 -8.28
N ASP A 47 19.96 7.33 -8.01
CA ASP A 47 19.02 7.95 -7.07
C ASP A 47 17.55 7.56 -7.36
N ARG A 48 17.17 7.41 -8.62
CA ARG A 48 15.79 7.00 -9.00
C ARG A 48 15.45 5.57 -8.57
N GLN A 49 16.46 4.73 -8.41
CA GLN A 49 16.31 3.36 -7.92
C GLN A 49 16.51 3.30 -6.40
N GLN A 50 17.50 4.04 -5.88
CA GLN A 50 17.80 4.13 -4.45
C GLN A 50 16.63 4.74 -3.64
N ASP A 51 15.90 5.68 -4.22
CA ASP A 51 14.75 6.35 -3.62
C ASP A 51 13.42 5.96 -4.29
N GLY A 52 13.41 4.95 -5.18
CA GLY A 52 12.24 4.57 -5.99
C GLY A 52 11.22 3.64 -5.32
N CYS A 53 11.09 3.69 -3.99
CA CYS A 53 10.25 2.72 -3.25
C CYS A 53 8.75 2.96 -3.49
N GLU A 54 8.33 4.22 -3.64
CA GLU A 54 6.96 4.63 -3.94
C GLU A 54 6.57 4.26 -5.38
N GLU A 55 7.47 4.47 -6.35
CA GLU A 55 7.27 4.04 -7.74
C GLU A 55 7.16 2.52 -7.85
N ALA A 56 8.06 1.78 -7.19
CA ALA A 56 8.07 0.32 -7.23
C ALA A 56 6.82 -0.29 -6.58
N THR A 57 6.42 0.19 -5.40
CA THR A 57 5.19 -0.28 -4.73
C THR A 57 3.94 0.07 -5.52
N SER A 58 3.87 1.28 -6.09
CA SER A 58 2.76 1.71 -6.96
C SER A 58 2.68 0.84 -8.22
N LEU A 59 3.81 0.55 -8.87
CA LEU A 59 3.85 -0.33 -10.04
C LEU A 59 3.32 -1.72 -9.71
N MET A 60 3.76 -2.33 -8.60
CA MET A 60 3.30 -3.64 -8.18
C MET A 60 1.78 -3.66 -7.94
N ALA A 61 1.27 -2.68 -7.18
CA ALA A 61 -0.14 -2.62 -6.82
C ALA A 61 -1.05 -2.33 -8.02
N VAL A 62 -0.69 -1.35 -8.86
CA VAL A 62 -1.47 -1.00 -10.07
C VAL A 62 -1.44 -2.14 -11.09
N SER A 63 -0.28 -2.78 -11.28
CA SER A 63 -0.17 -3.91 -12.21
C SER A 63 -1.03 -5.08 -11.75
N TRP A 64 -1.01 -5.41 -10.45
CA TRP A 64 -1.93 -6.40 -9.88
C TRP A 64 -3.40 -6.02 -10.12
N ALA A 65 -3.77 -4.77 -9.84
CA ALA A 65 -5.15 -4.30 -9.96
C ALA A 65 -5.67 -4.34 -11.41
N ARG A 66 -4.75 -4.23 -12.38
CA ARG A 66 -4.99 -4.38 -13.83
C ARG A 66 -4.84 -5.80 -14.36
N ARG A 67 -4.49 -6.77 -13.50
CA ARG A 67 -4.15 -8.16 -13.88
C ARG A 67 -3.01 -8.22 -14.90
N GLN A 68 -2.03 -7.35 -14.75
CA GLN A 68 -0.84 -7.23 -15.59
C GLN A 68 0.40 -7.77 -14.87
N THR A 69 1.38 -8.17 -15.67
CA THR A 69 2.72 -8.53 -15.22
C THR A 69 3.74 -7.65 -15.92
N PHE A 70 4.97 -7.66 -15.43
CA PHE A 70 6.09 -6.95 -16.03
C PHE A 70 7.37 -7.77 -15.91
N THR A 71 8.29 -7.52 -16.84
CA THR A 71 9.69 -7.96 -16.77
C THR A 71 10.52 -6.98 -15.92
N PRO A 72 11.71 -7.38 -15.44
CA PRO A 72 12.62 -6.46 -14.76
C PRO A 72 12.98 -5.20 -15.59
N ALA A 73 13.08 -5.34 -16.91
CA ALA A 73 13.35 -4.20 -17.80
C ALA A 73 12.17 -3.22 -17.86
N GLN A 74 10.94 -3.73 -17.91
CA GLN A 74 9.73 -2.91 -17.84
C GLN A 74 9.57 -2.24 -16.47
N ALA A 75 9.93 -2.95 -15.39
CA ALA A 75 9.93 -2.37 -14.05
C ALA A 75 10.91 -1.21 -13.93
N LEU A 76 12.15 -1.39 -14.42
CA LEU A 76 13.17 -0.34 -14.43
C LEU A 76 12.69 0.88 -15.21
N GLN A 77 12.17 0.66 -16.41
CA GLN A 77 11.66 1.73 -17.26
C GLN A 77 10.51 2.47 -16.58
N SER A 78 9.55 1.76 -15.98
CA SER A 78 8.42 2.39 -15.29
C SER A 78 8.83 3.18 -14.06
N ILE A 79 9.82 2.71 -13.29
CA ILE A 79 10.37 3.45 -12.13
C ILE A 79 11.01 4.74 -12.64
N HIS A 80 11.88 4.67 -13.64
CA HIS A 80 12.52 5.85 -14.22
C HIS A 80 11.53 6.85 -14.83
N ASP A 81 10.50 6.36 -15.53
CA ASP A 81 9.49 7.20 -16.16
C ASP A 81 8.59 7.87 -15.11
N ALA A 82 8.24 7.16 -14.03
CA ALA A 82 7.50 7.74 -12.91
C ALA A 82 8.33 8.81 -12.21
N SER A 83 9.60 8.55 -11.87
CA SER A 83 10.48 9.56 -11.27
C SER A 83 10.68 10.77 -12.20
N LYS A 84 10.82 10.55 -13.52
CA LYS A 84 10.88 11.63 -14.50
C LYS A 84 9.58 12.44 -14.54
N TYR A 85 8.42 11.79 -14.58
CA TYR A 85 7.13 12.46 -14.54
C TYR A 85 7.00 13.33 -13.28
N GLN A 86 7.41 12.81 -12.13
CA GLN A 86 7.39 13.55 -10.87
C GLN A 86 8.32 14.76 -10.90
N GLN A 87 9.55 14.57 -11.39
CA GLN A 87 10.53 15.65 -11.56
C GLN A 87 10.01 16.76 -12.49
N ASP A 88 9.44 16.40 -13.64
CA ASP A 88 8.96 17.36 -14.63
C ASP A 88 7.70 18.10 -14.15
N THR A 89 6.84 17.44 -13.35
CA THR A 89 5.54 17.98 -12.92
C THR A 89 5.61 18.71 -11.57
N TYR A 90 6.39 18.21 -10.63
CA TYR A 90 6.43 18.67 -9.24
C TYR A 90 7.80 19.17 -8.79
N GLY A 91 8.86 18.99 -9.60
CA GLY A 91 10.20 19.47 -9.30
C GLY A 91 11.03 18.59 -8.35
N GLU A 92 10.45 17.54 -7.80
CA GLU A 92 11.10 16.56 -6.91
C GLU A 92 10.33 15.23 -7.00
N TYR A 93 11.05 14.11 -6.92
CA TYR A 93 10.49 12.76 -7.06
C TYR A 93 10.77 11.84 -5.88
N ARG A 94 11.69 12.24 -5.00
CA ARG A 94 12.12 11.44 -3.85
C ARG A 94 11.27 11.72 -2.63
N ASP A 95 11.17 10.71 -1.75
CA ASP A 95 10.47 10.76 -0.48
C ASP A 95 9.04 11.29 -0.65
N VAL A 96 8.15 10.51 -1.25
CA VAL A 96 6.77 10.94 -1.53
C VAL A 96 5.84 10.42 -0.44
N SER A 97 5.16 11.33 0.27
CA SER A 97 4.20 10.95 1.33
C SER A 97 3.11 10.03 0.79
N ALA A 98 2.50 9.18 1.62
CA ALA A 98 1.46 8.26 1.16
C ALA A 98 0.28 8.96 0.46
N ALA A 99 -0.10 10.16 0.92
CA ALA A 99 -1.14 10.96 0.27
C ALA A 99 -0.71 11.43 -1.13
N ASP A 100 0.52 11.89 -1.29
CA ASP A 100 1.06 12.31 -2.59
C ASP A 100 1.36 11.12 -3.50
N THR A 101 1.74 9.95 -2.99
CA THR A 101 1.91 8.73 -3.80
C THR A 101 0.61 8.38 -4.52
N VAL A 102 -0.54 8.53 -3.83
CA VAL A 102 -1.87 8.34 -4.44
C VAL A 102 -2.07 9.31 -5.61
N VAL A 103 -1.86 10.61 -5.37
CA VAL A 103 -2.19 11.66 -6.35
C VAL A 103 -1.17 11.72 -7.49
N ARG A 104 0.13 11.74 -7.17
CA ARG A 104 1.22 11.94 -8.13
C ARG A 104 1.53 10.68 -8.91
N ILE A 105 1.64 9.54 -8.23
CA ILE A 105 2.15 8.30 -8.87
C ILE A 105 0.98 7.43 -9.34
N ILE A 106 0.10 7.02 -8.43
CA ILE A 106 -0.96 6.05 -8.76
C ILE A 106 -2.01 6.67 -9.69
N GLN A 107 -2.53 7.85 -9.36
CA GLN A 107 -3.53 8.55 -10.16
C GLN A 107 -2.90 9.37 -11.29
N GLY A 108 -1.83 10.11 -10.99
CA GLY A 108 -1.16 11.00 -11.96
C GLY A 108 -0.39 10.24 -13.04
N PHE A 109 0.67 9.53 -12.65
CA PHE A 109 1.51 8.80 -13.61
C PHE A 109 0.81 7.56 -14.19
N PHE A 110 0.29 6.69 -13.33
CA PHE A 110 -0.31 5.43 -13.79
C PHE A 110 -1.73 5.62 -14.34
N GLY A 111 -2.43 6.73 -14.06
CA GLY A 111 -3.82 6.91 -14.47
C GLY A 111 -4.78 5.92 -13.80
N TYR A 112 -4.48 5.49 -12.57
CA TYR A 112 -5.29 4.50 -11.85
C TYR A 112 -6.14 5.14 -10.75
N SER A 113 -7.46 5.23 -10.99
CA SER A 113 -8.37 5.96 -10.10
C SER A 113 -8.86 5.18 -8.87
N PHE A 114 -8.74 3.85 -8.85
CA PHE A 114 -9.26 3.00 -7.76
C PHE A 114 -8.23 2.84 -6.64
N ALA A 115 -7.66 3.96 -6.22
CA ALA A 115 -6.75 4.03 -5.10
C ALA A 115 -7.08 5.23 -4.21
N ARG A 116 -6.94 5.06 -2.90
CA ARG A 116 -7.23 6.11 -1.91
C ARG A 116 -6.24 6.10 -0.75
N PHE A 117 -5.99 7.28 -0.22
CA PHE A 117 -5.27 7.47 1.03
C PHE A 117 -6.19 7.17 2.22
N GLN A 118 -5.65 6.56 3.28
CA GLN A 118 -6.32 6.38 4.55
C GLN A 118 -5.35 6.71 5.70
N PRO A 119 -5.62 7.78 6.48
CA PRO A 119 -4.79 8.17 7.61
C PRO A 119 -5.10 7.37 8.88
N ASP A 120 -4.17 7.45 9.84
CA ASP A 120 -4.35 7.05 11.25
C ASP A 120 -4.90 5.62 11.43
N ILE A 121 -4.26 4.66 10.76
CA ILE A 121 -4.72 3.27 10.67
C ILE A 121 -4.32 2.38 11.86
N THR A 122 -5.13 1.36 12.06
CA THR A 122 -4.89 0.22 12.95
C THR A 122 -4.52 -1.04 12.17
N ILE A 123 -4.08 -2.09 12.87
CA ILE A 123 -3.87 -3.43 12.29
C ILE A 123 -5.17 -3.95 11.66
N SER A 124 -6.29 -3.79 12.36
CA SER A 124 -7.61 -4.22 11.89
C SER A 124 -8.01 -3.53 10.59
N ASP A 125 -7.65 -2.26 10.39
CA ASP A 125 -7.90 -1.56 9.13
C ASP A 125 -7.17 -2.23 7.95
N ILE A 126 -5.89 -2.59 8.13
CA ILE A 126 -5.10 -3.30 7.11
C ILE A 126 -5.75 -4.64 6.78
N VAL A 127 -6.04 -5.45 7.80
CA VAL A 127 -6.65 -6.78 7.63
C VAL A 127 -8.00 -6.67 6.93
N ASN A 128 -8.85 -5.71 7.33
CA ASN A 128 -10.16 -5.49 6.71
C ASN A 128 -10.05 -5.14 5.21
N GLU A 129 -9.06 -4.35 4.79
CA GLU A 129 -8.83 -4.07 3.37
C GLU A 129 -8.39 -5.31 2.59
N LEU A 130 -7.45 -6.08 3.14
CA LEU A 130 -6.99 -7.33 2.54
C LEU A 130 -8.16 -8.31 2.36
N SER A 131 -9.00 -8.47 3.38
CA SER A 131 -10.18 -9.35 3.36
C SER A 131 -11.24 -8.92 2.35
N ARG A 132 -11.32 -7.61 2.05
CA ARG A 132 -12.17 -7.06 0.98
C ARG A 132 -11.56 -7.24 -0.41
N GLY A 133 -10.38 -7.86 -0.51
CA GLY A 133 -9.70 -8.07 -1.76
C GLY A 133 -8.92 -6.88 -2.25
N ASN A 134 -8.54 -5.92 -1.38
CA ASN A 134 -7.74 -4.75 -1.74
C ASN A 134 -6.28 -4.95 -1.34
N LEU A 135 -5.34 -4.45 -2.15
CA LEU A 135 -3.95 -4.31 -1.71
C LEU A 135 -3.78 -3.08 -0.82
N VAL A 136 -2.81 -3.17 0.07
CA VAL A 136 -2.42 -2.07 0.94
C VAL A 136 -0.95 -1.72 0.68
N ILE A 137 -0.64 -0.44 0.53
CA ILE A 137 0.74 0.08 0.53
C ILE A 137 0.91 0.92 1.80
N THR A 138 2.00 0.75 2.53
CA THR A 138 2.26 1.53 3.75
C THR A 138 3.68 2.10 3.77
N PRO A 139 3.85 3.37 4.13
CA PRO A 139 5.16 3.93 4.46
C PRO A 139 5.64 3.41 5.82
N VAL A 140 6.94 3.12 5.89
CA VAL A 140 7.59 2.50 7.04
C VAL A 140 8.97 3.11 7.29
N ASN A 141 9.39 3.10 8.55
CA ASN A 141 10.79 3.19 8.90
C ASN A 141 11.47 1.83 8.66
N GLY A 142 12.20 1.71 7.56
CA GLY A 142 12.88 0.47 7.19
C GLY A 142 13.91 -0.01 8.20
N GLN A 143 14.48 0.88 9.02
CA GLN A 143 15.40 0.51 10.10
C GLN A 143 14.72 -0.28 11.22
N LEU A 144 13.42 -0.03 11.46
CA LEU A 144 12.63 -0.73 12.48
C LEU A 144 12.08 -2.08 11.99
N LEU A 145 12.10 -2.33 10.68
CA LEU A 145 11.67 -3.61 10.12
C LEU A 145 12.63 -4.75 10.46
N GLY A 146 13.90 -4.45 10.74
CA GLY A 146 14.92 -5.46 11.04
C GLY A 146 15.15 -6.45 9.89
N ASN A 147 14.86 -6.07 8.64
CA ASN A 147 15.06 -6.94 7.49
C ASN A 147 16.57 -7.20 7.28
N PRO A 148 17.05 -8.45 7.42
CA PRO A 148 18.48 -8.77 7.34
C PRO A 148 19.05 -8.64 5.93
N TYR A 149 18.20 -8.36 4.94
CA TYR A 149 18.61 -8.17 3.54
C TYR A 149 18.79 -6.72 3.15
N PHE A 150 18.53 -5.77 4.05
CA PHE A 150 18.93 -4.38 3.86
C PHE A 150 20.40 -4.19 4.23
N THR A 151 21.07 -3.28 3.52
CA THR A 151 22.37 -2.78 3.97
C THR A 151 22.15 -2.00 5.27
N PRO A 152 22.82 -2.36 6.39
CA PRO A 152 22.65 -1.64 7.65
C PRO A 152 22.93 -0.13 7.49
N PRO A 153 22.12 0.76 8.10
CA PRO A 153 21.05 0.46 9.07
C PRO A 153 19.68 0.10 8.45
N GLY A 154 19.57 0.07 7.12
CA GLY A 154 18.29 0.05 6.41
C GLY A 154 17.78 1.46 6.09
N PRO A 155 16.81 1.58 5.16
CA PRO A 155 16.31 2.87 4.72
C PRO A 155 15.49 3.54 5.83
N GLU A 156 15.72 4.85 6.04
CA GLU A 156 14.93 5.63 7.01
C GLU A 156 13.47 5.83 6.54
N ARG A 157 13.30 6.01 5.23
CA ARG A 157 12.02 6.16 4.52
C ARG A 157 11.90 5.01 3.53
N HIS A 158 10.79 4.29 3.60
CA HIS A 158 10.55 3.13 2.76
C HIS A 158 9.06 2.90 2.58
N MET A 159 8.68 2.13 1.56
CA MET A 159 7.31 1.66 1.34
C MET A 159 7.29 0.16 1.08
N VAL A 160 6.23 -0.50 1.58
CA VAL A 160 5.98 -1.92 1.33
C VAL A 160 4.55 -2.14 0.85
N VAL A 161 4.37 -3.14 -0.01
CA VAL A 161 3.03 -3.64 -0.37
C VAL A 161 2.68 -4.76 0.59
N ILE A 162 1.61 -4.61 1.37
CA ILE A 162 1.01 -5.68 2.17
C ILE A 162 -0.04 -6.36 1.30
N ARG A 163 0.07 -7.67 1.17
CA ARG A 163 -0.79 -8.50 0.30
C ARG A 163 -1.41 -9.69 1.00
N GLY A 164 -1.18 -9.83 2.30
CA GLY A 164 -1.77 -10.89 3.10
C GLY A 164 -1.49 -10.76 4.58
N TYR A 165 -2.23 -11.54 5.35
CA TYR A 165 -2.12 -11.64 6.81
C TYR A 165 -2.39 -13.08 7.24
N ASP A 166 -1.51 -13.60 8.07
CA ASP A 166 -1.58 -14.92 8.69
C ASP A 166 -1.94 -14.74 10.18
N PRO A 167 -3.20 -14.98 10.57
CA PRO A 167 -3.67 -14.76 11.95
C PRO A 167 -3.07 -15.76 12.94
N GLU A 168 -2.71 -16.98 12.51
CA GLU A 168 -2.11 -17.99 13.38
C GLU A 168 -0.69 -17.60 13.79
N LYS A 169 0.10 -17.05 12.86
CA LYS A 169 1.47 -16.58 13.13
C LYS A 169 1.54 -15.11 13.55
N GLN A 170 0.44 -14.37 13.42
CA GLN A 170 0.40 -12.91 13.53
C GLN A 170 1.46 -12.25 12.63
N GLU A 171 1.47 -12.60 11.35
CA GLU A 171 2.43 -12.09 10.37
C GLU A 171 1.74 -11.43 9.19
N PHE A 172 2.26 -10.29 8.77
CA PHE A 172 1.92 -9.71 7.47
C PHE A 172 2.79 -10.30 6.38
N ILE A 173 2.18 -10.59 5.23
CA ILE A 173 2.84 -11.08 4.02
C ILE A 173 2.97 -9.90 3.06
N THR A 174 4.21 -9.59 2.67
CA THR A 174 4.53 -8.37 1.92
C THR A 174 5.23 -8.66 0.61
N ASN A 175 5.19 -7.68 -0.30
CA ASN A 175 6.17 -7.50 -1.36
C ASN A 175 7.00 -6.26 -0.99
N ASP A 176 8.23 -6.48 -0.53
CA ASP A 176 9.14 -5.42 -0.08
C ASP A 176 10.14 -5.03 -1.19
N PRO A 177 10.04 -3.83 -1.78
CA PRO A 177 10.90 -3.46 -2.90
C PRO A 177 12.35 -3.12 -2.48
N GLY A 178 12.65 -2.97 -1.18
CA GLY A 178 13.97 -2.56 -0.69
C GLY A 178 15.04 -3.64 -0.83
N THR A 179 14.68 -4.82 -1.33
CA THR A 179 15.61 -5.92 -1.57
C THR A 179 15.08 -6.88 -2.63
N LYS A 180 15.96 -7.54 -3.37
CA LYS A 180 15.58 -8.61 -4.32
C LYS A 180 14.91 -9.84 -3.66
N ARG A 181 14.95 -9.94 -2.33
CA ARG A 181 14.36 -11.02 -1.53
C ARG A 181 13.02 -10.63 -0.88
N GLY A 182 12.39 -9.55 -1.34
CA GLY A 182 11.18 -9.02 -0.72
C GLY A 182 9.87 -9.66 -1.19
N LEU A 183 9.88 -10.53 -2.20
CA LEU A 183 8.69 -11.24 -2.65
C LEU A 183 8.17 -12.17 -1.55
N LEU A 184 6.90 -11.98 -1.14
CA LEU A 184 6.26 -12.74 -0.06
C LEU A 184 7.05 -12.70 1.27
N TYR A 185 7.82 -11.65 1.50
CA TYR A 185 8.55 -11.49 2.75
C TYR A 185 7.58 -11.28 3.90
N ARG A 186 7.82 -11.95 5.02
CA ARG A 186 6.94 -11.95 6.19
C ARG A 186 7.52 -11.09 7.29
N TYR A 187 6.70 -10.22 7.85
CA TYR A 187 7.02 -9.43 9.03
C TYR A 187 6.05 -9.80 10.16
N PRO A 188 6.53 -9.98 11.41
CA PRO A 188 5.64 -10.01 12.55
C PRO A 188 4.75 -8.77 12.58
N GLN A 189 3.48 -8.94 12.91
CA GLN A 189 2.47 -7.88 12.99
C GLN A 189 3.00 -6.68 13.76
N ASP A 190 3.52 -6.91 14.96
CA ASP A 190 3.94 -5.85 15.86
C ASP A 190 5.19 -5.12 15.32
N THR A 191 6.09 -5.85 14.66
CA THR A 191 7.27 -5.28 13.98
C THR A 191 6.82 -4.34 12.86
N LEU A 192 5.97 -4.82 11.94
CA LEU A 192 5.49 -3.99 10.83
C LEU A 192 4.69 -2.79 11.35
N TYR A 193 3.76 -3.02 12.29
CA TYR A 193 2.90 -1.97 12.82
C TYR A 193 3.68 -0.91 13.60
N THR A 194 4.76 -1.30 14.30
CA THR A 194 5.68 -0.37 14.97
C THR A 194 6.50 0.42 13.95
N ALA A 195 6.88 -0.21 12.84
CA ALA A 195 7.64 0.45 11.78
C ALA A 195 6.81 1.42 10.94
N LEU A 196 5.47 1.33 10.93
CA LEU A 196 4.61 2.28 10.19
C LEU A 196 4.95 3.73 10.55
N ARG A 197 5.38 4.49 9.55
CA ARG A 197 5.76 5.90 9.68
C ARG A 197 5.75 6.55 8.31
N ASP A 198 4.70 7.32 8.04
CA ASP A 198 4.64 8.23 6.91
C ASP A 198 5.63 9.38 7.08
N TYR A 199 5.95 10.05 5.99
CA TYR A 199 6.92 11.13 5.91
C TYR A 199 6.40 12.24 5.00
N HIS A 200 6.99 13.43 5.11
CA HIS A 200 6.61 14.54 4.26
C HIS A 200 7.19 14.38 2.85
N THR A 201 6.42 14.85 1.86
CA THR A 201 6.92 14.87 0.49
C THR A 201 8.11 15.82 0.35
N GLY A 202 9.22 15.29 -0.15
CA GLY A 202 10.44 16.05 -0.44
C GLY A 202 11.68 15.45 0.22
N TYR A 203 12.81 15.64 -0.44
CA TYR A 203 14.07 14.97 -0.12
C TYR A 203 14.57 15.27 1.30
N HIS A 204 14.61 14.23 2.15
CA HIS A 204 15.06 14.25 3.54
C HIS A 204 14.41 15.32 4.42
N ILE A 205 13.16 15.69 4.14
CA ILE A 205 12.40 16.59 5.01
C ILE A 205 12.26 15.94 6.41
N PRO A 206 12.54 16.67 7.51
CA PRO A 206 12.42 16.13 8.86
C PRO A 206 11.04 15.51 9.12
N ILE A 207 11.01 14.43 9.89
CA ILE A 207 9.76 13.72 10.27
C ILE A 207 9.48 14.04 11.74
N PRO A 208 8.69 15.09 12.06
CA PRO A 208 8.49 15.54 13.44
C PRO A 208 7.53 14.66 14.24
N GLU A 209 6.72 13.85 13.57
CA GLU A 209 5.70 13.00 14.17
C GLU A 209 5.58 11.65 13.44
N VAL A 210 5.12 10.63 14.16
CA VAL A 210 4.82 9.32 13.57
C VAL A 210 3.36 9.29 13.15
N LYS A 211 3.10 9.23 11.84
CA LYS A 211 1.77 8.99 11.27
C LYS A 211 1.72 7.59 10.67
N LYS A 212 0.73 6.80 11.08
CA LYS A 212 0.51 5.45 10.55
C LYS A 212 -0.57 5.53 9.50
N ASN A 213 -0.15 5.67 8.25
CA ASN A 213 -1.07 5.84 7.13
C ASN A 213 -0.96 4.65 6.18
N MET A 214 -1.95 4.48 5.32
CA MET A 214 -1.87 3.53 4.22
C MET A 214 -2.50 4.08 2.95
N ILE A 215 -2.18 3.41 1.85
CA ILE A 215 -2.83 3.53 0.57
C ILE A 215 -3.58 2.23 0.31
N VAL A 216 -4.86 2.34 -0.03
CA VAL A 216 -5.68 1.21 -0.43
C VAL A 216 -5.79 1.23 -1.94
N VAL A 217 -5.45 0.11 -2.60
CA VAL A 217 -5.58 -0.09 -4.04
C VAL A 217 -6.57 -1.23 -4.28
N SER A 218 -7.73 -0.89 -4.82
CA SER A 218 -8.76 -1.87 -5.19
C SER A 218 -8.50 -2.41 -6.58
N PRO A 219 -8.86 -3.68 -6.90
CA PRO A 219 -8.79 -4.20 -8.26
C PRO A 219 -9.87 -3.56 -9.14
N LEU A 220 -9.69 -3.60 -10.46
CA LEU A 220 -10.78 -3.24 -11.37
C LEU A 220 -12.00 -4.17 -11.14
N PRO A 221 -13.23 -3.62 -11.17
CA PRO A 221 -14.46 -4.42 -11.09
C PRO A 221 -14.58 -5.43 -12.25
#